data_AF-A0A661R9D6-F1
#
_entry.id   AF-A0A661R9D6-F1
#
_cell.length_a   1.000
_cell.length_b   1.000
_cell.length_c   1.000
_cell.angle_alpha   90.00
_cell.angle_beta   90.00
_cell.angle_gamma   90.00
#
_symmetry.space_group_name_H-M   'P 1'
#
loop_
_entity.id
_entity.type
_entity.pdbx_description
1 polymer ?
#
loop_
_entity_poly.entity_id
_entity_poly.type
_entity_poly.pdbx_seq_one_letter_code
_entity_poly.pdbx_strand_id
1 'polypeptide(L)'
;MTMSDDYKICSKIFVKGNIKALTGFHIGGNSVGMAIGGADSVVVRNPLDNAPYIPGSSLRGKMRSLLERARGPEGGNAEEGGFSLNNEGDALAGKDPNTLLGQLFGVAAENEAKGPTRLIVRDAHITEDSLKELEGAPNTDMPMTEVKTEIWIDRITSAAMPRQIERVPAGTEFGFEFIVTVLDGDD
;
A
#
# COMPACT_ATOMS: atom_id res chain seq x y z
N MET A 1 9.16 22.03 34.17
CA MET A 1 8.75 22.93 33.08
C MET A 1 8.13 22.03 32.03
N THR A 2 6.82 21.82 32.11
CA THR A 2 6.05 20.99 31.18
C THR A 2 6.03 21.72 29.84
N MET A 3 6.83 21.25 28.88
CA MET A 3 6.66 21.62 27.47
C MET A 3 5.23 21.25 27.10
N SER A 4 4.37 22.26 26.94
CA SER A 4 3.18 22.10 26.14
C SER A 4 3.69 21.90 24.71
N ASP A 5 3.78 20.65 24.25
CA ASP A 5 4.16 20.31 22.88
C ASP A 5 3.05 20.76 21.93
N ASP A 6 3.04 22.06 21.66
CA ASP A 6 2.08 22.70 20.77
C ASP A 6 2.57 22.46 19.34
N TYR A 7 2.08 21.38 18.73
CA TYR A 7 2.41 20.98 17.37
C TYR A 7 1.86 21.99 16.36
N LYS A 8 2.64 23.01 16.02
CA LYS A 8 2.26 24.04 15.06
C LYS A 8 2.63 23.63 13.65
N ILE A 9 1.64 23.62 12.75
CA ILE A 9 1.87 23.37 11.32
C ILE A 9 2.51 24.61 10.69
N CYS A 10 3.67 24.43 10.06
CA CYS A 10 4.35 25.47 9.29
C CYS A 10 3.93 25.44 7.82
N SER A 11 3.97 24.27 7.19
CA SER A 11 3.63 24.13 5.77
C SER A 11 3.19 22.71 5.41
N LYS A 12 2.76 22.53 4.14
CA LYS A 12 2.46 21.22 3.55
C LYS A 12 3.16 21.10 2.21
N ILE A 13 3.88 20.00 2.01
CA ILE A 13 4.53 19.64 0.76
C ILE A 13 3.64 18.64 0.04
N PHE A 14 3.29 18.94 -1.21
CA PHE A 14 2.48 18.08 -2.06
C PHE A 14 3.38 17.40 -3.07
N VAL A 15 3.40 16.06 -3.06
CA VAL A 15 4.13 15.24 -4.03
C VAL A 15 3.11 14.51 -4.88
N LYS A 16 3.15 14.76 -6.19
CA LYS A 16 2.22 14.21 -7.18
C LYS A 16 2.96 13.55 -8.31
N GLY A 17 2.34 12.55 -8.92
CA GLY A 17 2.85 11.90 -10.12
C GLY A 17 2.00 10.70 -10.50
N ASN A 18 2.54 9.86 -11.38
CA ASN A 18 1.88 8.65 -11.83
C ASN A 18 2.68 7.41 -11.42
N ILE A 19 1.97 6.34 -11.04
CA ILE A 19 2.49 5.00 -10.82
C ILE A 19 2.11 4.17 -12.04
N LYS A 20 3.10 3.64 -12.76
CA LYS A 20 2.90 2.72 -13.89
C LYS A 20 3.04 1.28 -13.45
N ALA A 21 2.03 0.45 -13.75
CA ALA A 21 2.10 -0.98 -13.55
C ALA A 21 3.04 -1.62 -14.59
N LEU A 22 4.31 -1.87 -14.24
CA LEU A 22 5.24 -2.54 -15.17
C LEU A 22 4.87 -4.01 -15.43
N THR A 23 4.22 -4.64 -14.46
CA THR A 23 3.66 -5.98 -14.54
C THR A 23 2.23 -5.96 -14.00
N GLY A 24 1.39 -6.89 -14.43
CA GLY A 24 0.05 -6.99 -13.88
C GLY A 24 0.10 -7.30 -12.38
N PHE A 25 -0.70 -6.57 -11.60
CA PHE A 25 -0.67 -6.63 -10.13
C PHE A 25 -2.07 -6.82 -9.54
N HIS A 26 -2.12 -7.37 -8.32
CA HIS A 26 -3.34 -7.62 -7.59
C HIS A 26 -3.29 -6.94 -6.22
N ILE A 27 -4.31 -6.15 -5.90
CA ILE A 27 -4.60 -5.69 -4.54
C ILE A 27 -6.00 -6.18 -4.22
N GLY A 28 -6.09 -7.11 -3.26
CA GLY A 28 -7.34 -7.77 -2.91
C GLY A 28 -8.37 -6.77 -2.39
N GLY A 29 -9.57 -6.84 -2.96
CA GLY A 29 -10.75 -6.14 -2.47
C GLY A 29 -11.62 -7.06 -1.62
N ASN A 30 -12.65 -6.48 -0.99
CA ASN A 30 -13.74 -7.29 -0.47
C ASN A 30 -14.58 -7.80 -1.65
N SER A 31 -14.84 -9.10 -1.68
CA SER A 31 -15.72 -9.77 -2.62
C SER A 31 -17.18 -9.43 -2.34
N VAL A 32 -17.57 -8.18 -2.60
CA VAL A 32 -18.97 -7.76 -2.53
C VAL A 32 -19.65 -8.20 -3.82
N GLY A 33 -20.20 -9.42 -3.76
CA GLY A 33 -20.93 -10.05 -4.86
C GLY A 33 -20.04 -10.97 -5.68
N MET A 34 -20.08 -12.27 -5.36
CA MET A 34 -19.79 -13.29 -6.37
C MET A 34 -20.75 -13.06 -7.54
N ALA A 35 -20.29 -12.33 -8.57
CA ALA A 35 -20.86 -12.52 -9.89
C ALA A 35 -20.66 -14.00 -10.23
N ILE A 36 -21.72 -14.70 -10.62
CA ILE A 36 -21.65 -16.11 -11.00
C ILE A 36 -20.63 -16.23 -12.14
N GLY A 37 -19.48 -16.86 -11.87
CA GLY A 37 -18.37 -17.00 -12.83
C GLY A 37 -17.23 -15.98 -12.72
N GLY A 38 -17.14 -15.20 -11.64
CA GLY A 38 -15.98 -14.33 -11.37
C GLY A 38 -14.76 -15.07 -10.82
N ALA A 39 -13.60 -14.40 -10.79
CA ALA A 39 -12.36 -14.94 -10.22
C ALA A 39 -12.47 -15.23 -8.71
N ASP A 40 -11.63 -16.15 -8.21
CA ASP A 40 -11.58 -16.52 -6.79
C ASP A 40 -11.12 -15.34 -5.90
N SER A 41 -10.20 -14.52 -6.42
CA SER A 41 -9.67 -13.33 -5.75
C SER A 41 -9.83 -12.12 -6.64
N VAL A 42 -10.65 -11.16 -6.20
CA VAL A 42 -10.99 -9.94 -6.94
C VAL A 42 -10.15 -8.76 -6.51
N VAL A 43 -9.89 -7.83 -7.44
CA VAL A 43 -9.19 -6.58 -7.13
C VAL A 43 -10.12 -5.60 -6.40
N VAL A 44 -9.53 -4.70 -5.61
CA VAL A 44 -10.25 -3.59 -5.00
C VAL A 44 -10.70 -2.57 -6.06
N ARG A 45 -11.95 -2.11 -5.95
CA ARG A 45 -12.59 -1.23 -6.93
C ARG A 45 -13.34 -0.10 -6.26
N ASN A 46 -13.43 1.04 -6.95
CA ASN A 46 -14.32 2.11 -6.56
C ASN A 46 -15.77 1.70 -6.89
N PRO A 47 -16.70 1.70 -5.91
CA PRO A 47 -18.08 1.27 -6.14
C PRO A 47 -18.88 2.16 -7.09
N LEU A 48 -18.41 3.39 -7.38
CA LEU A 48 -19.13 4.34 -8.22
C LEU A 48 -18.93 4.11 -9.72
N ASP A 49 -17.70 3.77 -10.13
CA ASP A 49 -17.29 3.64 -11.54
C ASP A 49 -16.71 2.25 -11.86
N ASN A 50 -16.63 1.38 -10.85
CA ASN A 50 -16.02 0.05 -10.93
C ASN A 50 -14.53 0.05 -11.29
N ALA A 51 -13.85 1.19 -11.30
CA ALA A 51 -12.44 1.28 -11.65
C ALA A 51 -11.55 0.69 -10.54
N PRO A 52 -10.51 -0.09 -10.89
CA PRO A 52 -9.52 -0.49 -9.91
C PRO A 52 -8.74 0.73 -9.43
N TYR A 53 -8.29 0.71 -8.18
CA TYR A 53 -7.44 1.76 -7.62
C TYR A 53 -6.41 1.16 -6.66
N ILE A 54 -5.41 1.95 -6.30
CA ILE A 54 -4.42 1.57 -5.29
C ILE A 54 -4.78 2.30 -3.98
N PRO A 55 -5.19 1.59 -2.92
CA PRO A 55 -5.47 2.22 -1.64
C PRO A 55 -4.23 2.91 -1.06
N GLY A 56 -4.42 4.09 -0.49
CA GLY A 56 -3.35 4.86 0.16
C GLY A 56 -2.74 4.10 1.34
N SER A 57 -3.55 3.29 2.04
CA SER A 57 -3.08 2.38 3.10
C SER A 57 -2.12 1.31 2.57
N SER A 58 -2.39 0.72 1.39
CA SER A 58 -1.51 -0.27 0.76
C SER A 58 -0.17 0.35 0.36
N LEU A 59 -0.18 1.53 -0.26
CA LEU A 59 1.05 2.26 -0.60
C LEU A 59 1.84 2.65 0.66
N ARG A 60 1.16 3.26 1.63
CA ARG A 60 1.77 3.70 2.90
C ARG A 60 2.41 2.55 3.65
N GLY A 61 1.69 1.43 3.79
CA GLY A 61 2.19 0.23 4.46
C GLY A 61 3.39 -0.38 3.76
N LYS A 62 3.36 -0.44 2.41
CA LYS A 62 4.48 -0.98 1.63
C LYS A 62 5.73 -0.10 1.74
N MET A 63 5.58 1.22 1.64
CA MET A 63 6.68 2.17 1.82
C MET A 63 7.28 2.05 3.22
N ARG A 64 6.44 2.05 4.27
CA ARG A 64 6.89 1.88 5.65
C ARG A 64 7.67 0.59 5.84
N SER A 65 7.09 -0.55 5.46
CA SER A 65 7.71 -1.87 5.62
C SER A 65 9.06 -1.97 4.89
N LEU A 66 9.18 -1.40 3.69
CA LEU A 66 10.44 -1.40 2.95
C LEU A 66 11.49 -0.49 3.60
N LEU A 67 11.10 0.67 4.11
CA LEU A 67 12.02 1.60 4.78
C LEU A 67 12.48 1.06 6.13
N GLU A 68 11.57 0.51 6.94
CA GLU A 68 11.91 -0.18 8.20
C GLU A 68 12.86 -1.35 7.93
N ARG A 69 12.65 -2.13 6.86
CA ARG A 69 13.57 -3.21 6.49
C ARG A 69 14.92 -2.72 5.96
N ALA A 70 14.95 -1.61 5.24
CA ALA A 70 16.18 -1.07 4.68
C ALA A 70 17.07 -0.39 5.73
N ARG A 71 16.45 0.22 6.75
CA ARG A 71 17.14 1.03 7.77
C ARG A 71 17.16 0.41 9.16
N GLY A 72 16.39 -0.66 9.39
CA GLY A 72 16.14 -1.18 10.73
C GLY A 72 15.20 -0.26 11.52
N PRO A 73 14.90 -0.62 12.79
CA PRO A 73 14.22 0.29 13.69
C PRO A 73 15.15 1.48 13.94
N GLU A 74 14.80 2.65 13.40
CA GLU A 74 15.49 3.89 13.72
C GLU A 74 15.47 4.06 15.25
N GLY A 75 16.60 4.42 15.87
CA GLY A 75 16.82 4.34 17.33
C GLY A 75 17.56 3.08 17.82
N GLY A 76 17.71 2.07 16.96
CA GLY A 76 18.67 0.95 17.09
C GLY A 76 19.88 1.09 16.14
N ASN A 77 20.53 -0.03 15.79
CA ASN A 77 21.58 -0.05 14.76
C ASN A 77 21.00 0.24 13.37
N ALA A 78 20.89 1.52 13.02
CA ALA A 78 20.39 1.98 11.73
C ALA A 78 21.22 1.48 10.51
N GLU A 79 22.42 0.96 10.76
CA GLU A 79 23.33 0.42 9.74
C GLU A 79 23.12 -1.07 9.44
N GLU A 80 22.39 -1.82 10.29
CA GLU A 80 22.25 -3.28 10.13
C GLU A 80 21.00 -3.70 9.35
N GLY A 81 19.99 -2.82 9.21
CA GLY A 81 18.77 -3.13 8.47
C GLY A 81 18.11 -4.46 8.90
N GLY A 82 17.24 -5.02 8.06
CA GLY A 82 16.75 -6.39 8.21
C GLY A 82 15.37 -6.54 8.86
N PHE A 83 14.98 -7.80 9.08
CA PHE A 83 13.70 -8.12 9.70
C PHE A 83 13.80 -7.95 11.21
N SER A 84 13.08 -6.97 11.77
CA SER A 84 12.89 -6.88 13.21
C SER A 84 11.93 -7.97 13.64
N LEU A 85 12.42 -8.96 14.40
CA LEU A 85 11.61 -10.04 14.93
C LEU A 85 11.62 -10.02 16.46
N ASN A 86 10.51 -10.38 17.11
CA ASN A 86 10.51 -10.68 18.54
C ASN A 86 11.20 -12.04 18.79
N ASN A 87 11.31 -12.43 20.07
CA ASN A 87 11.89 -13.73 20.46
C ASN A 87 11.07 -14.94 19.95
N GLU A 88 9.84 -14.71 19.49
CA GLU A 88 8.93 -15.72 18.94
C GLU A 88 9.02 -15.80 17.40
N GLY A 89 9.78 -14.90 16.77
CA GLY A 89 9.94 -14.82 15.33
C GLY A 89 8.88 -13.96 14.61
N ASP A 90 8.06 -13.21 15.34
CA ASP A 90 7.05 -12.31 14.77
C ASP A 90 7.65 -10.97 14.37
N ALA A 91 7.17 -10.43 13.24
CA ALA A 91 7.57 -9.11 12.77
C ALA A 91 7.21 -8.01 13.78
N LEU A 92 8.19 -7.19 14.13
CA LEU A 92 8.04 -6.03 15.01
C LEU A 92 8.02 -4.74 14.18
N ALA A 93 6.96 -3.95 14.34
CA ALA A 93 6.92 -2.59 13.84
C ALA A 93 7.70 -1.64 14.77
N GLY A 94 8.27 -0.57 14.20
CA GLY A 94 8.91 0.49 14.99
C GLY A 94 7.92 1.13 15.97
N LYS A 95 8.33 1.24 17.25
CA LYS A 95 7.49 1.78 18.34
C LYS A 95 7.91 3.16 18.82
N ASP A 96 9.09 3.64 18.45
CA ASP A 96 9.61 4.94 18.89
C ASP A 96 9.08 6.08 18.00
N PRO A 97 8.24 6.99 18.53
CA PRO A 97 7.70 8.11 17.77
C PRO A 97 8.71 9.22 17.49
N ASN A 98 9.90 9.20 18.10
CA ASN A 98 10.94 10.23 17.88
C ASN A 98 11.81 9.95 16.65
N THR A 99 11.65 8.79 16.04
CA THR A 99 12.36 8.37 14.84
C THR A 99 11.78 9.05 13.59
N LEU A 100 12.56 9.18 12.51
CA LEU A 100 12.03 9.74 11.26
C LEU A 100 10.86 8.91 10.74
N LEU A 101 10.95 7.58 10.77
CA LEU A 101 9.85 6.69 10.36
C LEU A 101 8.64 6.78 11.31
N GLY A 102 8.87 6.90 12.62
CA GLY A 102 7.84 7.08 13.64
C GLY A 102 7.10 8.41 13.48
N GLN A 103 7.80 9.50 13.19
CA GLN A 103 7.21 10.81 12.91
C GLN A 103 6.47 10.81 11.57
N LEU A 104 7.09 10.26 10.52
CA LEU A 104 6.55 10.25 9.17
C LEU A 104 5.30 9.36 9.05
N PHE A 105 5.37 8.11 9.52
CA PHE A 105 4.31 7.10 9.40
C PHE A 105 3.50 6.87 10.68
N GLY A 106 3.82 7.53 11.79
CA GLY A 106 3.15 7.31 13.07
C GLY A 106 3.51 5.96 13.73
N VAL A 107 3.18 5.83 15.01
CA VAL A 107 3.32 4.58 15.77
C VAL A 107 1.94 4.07 16.23
N ALA A 108 1.86 2.78 16.59
CA ALA A 108 0.62 2.19 17.06
C ALA A 108 0.11 2.84 18.36
N ALA A 109 -1.20 2.82 18.56
CA ALA A 109 -1.89 3.56 19.62
C ALA A 109 -1.57 3.09 21.06
N GLU A 110 -0.94 1.92 21.20
CA GLU A 110 -0.51 1.31 22.46
C GLU A 110 0.68 2.03 23.11
N ASN A 111 1.36 2.92 22.39
CA ASN A 111 2.47 3.70 22.92
C ASN A 111 1.96 4.99 23.61
N GLU A 112 2.49 5.29 24.80
CA GLU A 112 2.12 6.47 25.59
C GLU A 112 2.55 7.80 24.93
N ALA A 113 3.59 7.78 24.09
CA ALA A 113 4.03 8.93 23.32
C ALA A 113 3.35 8.97 21.94
N LYS A 114 2.48 9.96 21.73
CA LYS A 114 1.70 10.16 20.49
C LYS A 114 2.10 11.47 19.82
N GLY A 115 3.01 11.40 18.86
CA GLY A 115 3.27 12.49 17.92
C GLY A 115 2.31 12.47 16.73
N PRO A 116 1.93 13.62 16.14
CA PRO A 116 1.07 13.65 14.96
C PRO A 116 1.84 13.15 13.73
N THR A 117 1.22 12.24 12.98
CA THR A 117 1.76 11.68 11.73
C THR A 117 1.96 12.78 10.69
N ARG A 118 3.13 12.82 10.04
CA ARG A 118 3.45 13.83 9.02
C ARG A 118 2.94 13.48 7.62
N LEU A 119 2.91 12.19 7.25
CA LEU A 119 2.58 11.73 5.89
C LEU A 119 1.13 11.28 5.74
N ILE A 120 0.42 11.92 4.81
CA ILE A 120 -0.85 11.46 4.27
C ILE A 120 -0.59 10.87 2.88
N VAL A 121 -1.09 9.66 2.66
CA VAL A 121 -1.04 8.97 1.37
C VAL A 121 -2.47 8.80 0.89
N ARG A 122 -2.85 9.48 -0.20
CA ARG A 122 -4.17 9.32 -0.78
C ARG A 122 -4.27 8.06 -1.61
N ASP A 123 -5.50 7.60 -1.84
CA ASP A 123 -5.80 6.58 -2.82
C ASP A 123 -5.34 7.05 -4.21
N ALA A 124 -4.66 6.18 -4.95
CA ALA A 124 -4.22 6.46 -6.30
C ALA A 124 -5.23 5.88 -7.29
N HIS A 125 -5.95 6.77 -7.96
CA HIS A 125 -6.96 6.42 -8.96
C HIS A 125 -6.34 6.26 -10.33
N ILE A 126 -6.96 5.43 -11.18
CA ILE A 126 -6.55 5.28 -12.57
C ILE A 126 -6.57 6.63 -13.29
N THR A 127 -5.57 6.88 -14.14
CA THR A 127 -5.53 8.09 -14.96
C THR A 127 -6.61 8.05 -16.04
N GLU A 128 -7.06 9.22 -16.51
CA GLU A 128 -8.09 9.31 -17.56
C GLU A 128 -7.69 8.58 -18.85
N ASP A 129 -6.41 8.63 -19.21
CA ASP A 129 -5.90 7.98 -20.43
C ASP A 129 -5.92 6.46 -20.29
N SER A 130 -5.42 5.91 -19.17
CA SER A 130 -5.51 4.48 -18.90
C SER A 130 -6.94 4.00 -18.72
N LEU A 131 -7.83 4.81 -18.16
CA LEU A 131 -9.25 4.49 -18.03
C LEU A 131 -9.88 4.28 -19.42
N LYS A 132 -9.71 5.23 -20.33
CA LYS A 132 -10.22 5.14 -21.71
C LYS A 132 -9.64 3.93 -22.45
N GLU A 133 -8.35 3.65 -22.26
CA GLU A 133 -7.68 2.51 -22.88
C GLU A 133 -8.29 1.18 -22.39
N LEU A 134 -8.49 1.04 -21.07
CA LEU A 134 -9.04 -0.19 -20.49
C LEU A 134 -10.54 -0.37 -20.76
N GLU A 135 -11.32 0.71 -20.80
CA GLU A 135 -12.74 0.65 -21.19
C GLU A 135 -12.93 0.23 -22.66
N GLY A 136 -12.00 0.64 -23.53
CA GLY A 136 -11.99 0.27 -24.95
C GLY A 136 -11.30 -1.06 -25.27
N ALA A 137 -10.70 -1.72 -24.27
CA ALA A 137 -9.91 -2.92 -24.49
C ALA A 137 -10.83 -4.13 -24.78
N PRO A 138 -10.64 -4.84 -25.91
CA PRO A 138 -11.54 -5.94 -26.30
C PRO A 138 -11.34 -7.23 -25.49
N ASN A 139 -10.22 -7.36 -24.78
CA ASN A 139 -9.73 -8.61 -24.20
C ASN A 139 -9.61 -8.57 -22.67
N THR A 140 -10.35 -7.70 -21.98
CA THR A 140 -10.42 -7.75 -20.52
C THR A 140 -11.42 -8.81 -20.09
N ASP A 141 -11.00 -9.76 -19.25
CA ASP A 141 -11.87 -10.83 -18.74
C ASP A 141 -12.91 -10.30 -17.73
N MET A 142 -12.59 -9.20 -17.06
CA MET A 142 -13.42 -8.50 -16.08
C MET A 142 -13.29 -6.99 -16.32
N PRO A 143 -14.17 -6.12 -15.77
CA PRO A 143 -14.15 -4.69 -16.06
C PRO A 143 -12.76 -4.06 -15.83
N MET A 144 -12.08 -3.64 -16.90
CA MET A 144 -10.74 -3.04 -16.86
C MET A 144 -9.64 -3.95 -16.25
N THR A 145 -9.86 -5.27 -16.18
CA THR A 145 -8.94 -6.23 -15.56
C THR A 145 -8.89 -7.55 -16.32
N GLU A 146 -7.87 -8.35 -16.03
CA GLU A 146 -7.69 -9.69 -16.59
C GLU A 146 -7.69 -10.75 -15.49
N VAL A 147 -8.09 -11.97 -15.83
CA VAL A 147 -8.09 -13.11 -14.92
C VAL A 147 -6.94 -14.04 -15.27
N LYS A 148 -6.02 -14.19 -14.33
CA LYS A 148 -4.88 -15.09 -14.46
C LYS A 148 -5.16 -16.38 -13.67
N THR A 149 -5.16 -17.50 -14.36
CA THR A 149 -5.18 -18.82 -13.70
C THR A 149 -3.78 -19.19 -13.24
N GLU A 150 -3.64 -19.49 -11.95
CA GLU A 150 -2.44 -20.10 -11.36
C GLU A 150 -2.75 -21.50 -10.87
N ILE A 151 -1.77 -22.41 -10.87
CA ILE A 151 -1.98 -23.80 -10.46
C ILE A 151 -1.03 -24.09 -9.31
N TRP A 152 -1.59 -24.48 -8.17
CA TRP A 152 -0.81 -25.09 -7.10
C TRP A 152 -0.69 -26.58 -7.37
N ILE A 153 0.53 -27.12 -7.37
CA ILE A 153 0.79 -28.54 -7.59
C ILE A 153 1.41 -29.12 -6.32
N ASP A 154 0.74 -30.09 -5.72
CA ASP A 154 1.30 -30.86 -4.62
C ASP A 154 2.48 -31.69 -5.14
N ARG A 155 3.67 -31.48 -4.55
CA ARG A 155 4.90 -32.16 -4.98
C ARG A 155 4.93 -33.66 -4.65
N ILE A 156 4.06 -34.15 -3.77
CA ILE A 156 3.97 -35.56 -3.39
C ILE A 156 2.94 -36.27 -4.25
N THR A 157 1.72 -35.73 -4.31
CA THR A 157 0.59 -36.38 -5.00
C THR A 157 0.46 -35.98 -6.47
N SER A 158 1.20 -34.96 -6.92
CA SER A 158 1.05 -34.33 -8.24
C SER A 158 -0.35 -33.77 -8.52
N ALA A 159 -1.19 -33.62 -7.49
CA ALA A 159 -2.53 -33.07 -7.63
C ALA A 159 -2.46 -31.56 -7.94
N ALA A 160 -3.24 -31.12 -8.92
CA ALA A 160 -3.34 -29.73 -9.34
C ALA A 160 -4.59 -29.07 -8.74
N MET A 161 -4.40 -27.93 -8.08
CA MET A 161 -5.48 -27.07 -7.59
C MET A 161 -5.38 -25.72 -8.30
N PRO A 162 -6.15 -25.50 -9.38
CA PRO A 162 -6.17 -24.22 -10.08
C PRO A 162 -6.88 -23.16 -9.23
N ARG A 163 -6.40 -21.91 -9.32
CA ARG A 163 -7.00 -20.72 -8.73
C ARG A 163 -7.02 -19.59 -9.75
N GLN A 164 -8.11 -18.84 -9.81
CA GLN A 164 -8.30 -17.70 -10.69
C GLN A 164 -8.07 -16.41 -9.90
N ILE A 165 -7.07 -15.63 -10.31
CA ILE A 165 -6.73 -14.36 -9.67
C ILE A 165 -6.97 -13.24 -10.67
N GLU A 166 -7.88 -12.34 -10.33
CA GLU A 166 -8.05 -11.10 -11.07
C GLU A 166 -6.84 -10.18 -10.83
N ARG A 167 -6.37 -9.49 -11.85
CA ARG A 167 -5.29 -8.50 -11.71
C ARG A 167 -5.48 -7.32 -12.64
N VAL A 168 -4.94 -6.19 -12.23
CA VAL A 168 -4.81 -5.00 -13.08
C VAL A 168 -3.77 -5.31 -14.18
N PRO A 169 -4.05 -5.03 -15.47
CA PRO A 169 -3.11 -5.28 -16.55
C PRO A 169 -1.84 -4.42 -16.43
N ALA A 170 -0.73 -4.94 -16.96
CA ALA A 170 0.49 -4.17 -17.12
C ALA A 170 0.24 -2.98 -18.07
N GLY A 171 0.95 -1.88 -17.87
CA GLY A 171 0.79 -0.64 -18.63
C GLY A 171 -0.11 0.39 -17.93
N THR A 172 -1.08 -0.05 -17.12
CA THR A 172 -2.04 0.82 -16.41
C THR A 172 -1.34 1.86 -15.53
N GLU A 173 -1.75 3.13 -15.64
CA GLU A 173 -1.21 4.24 -14.86
C GLU A 173 -2.22 4.79 -13.84
N PHE A 174 -1.71 5.07 -12.63
CA PHE A 174 -2.48 5.60 -11.50
C PHE A 174 -1.89 6.93 -11.01
N GLY A 175 -2.71 7.96 -10.87
CA GLY A 175 -2.29 9.24 -10.31
C GLY A 175 -2.22 9.16 -8.78
N PHE A 176 -1.06 9.47 -8.19
CA PHE A 176 -0.88 9.47 -6.73
C PHE A 176 -0.70 10.89 -6.17
N GLU A 177 -1.09 11.08 -4.91
CA GLU A 177 -0.82 12.30 -4.14
C GLU A 177 -0.38 11.96 -2.72
N PHE A 178 0.81 12.41 -2.35
CA PHE A 178 1.32 12.38 -0.99
C PHE A 178 1.37 13.80 -0.43
N ILE A 179 1.00 13.94 0.84
CA ILE A 179 1.03 15.22 1.54
C ILE A 179 1.88 15.06 2.78
N VAL A 180 3.01 15.77 2.83
CA VAL A 180 3.90 15.82 3.99
C VAL A 180 3.62 17.11 4.73
N THR A 181 3.22 16.98 6.00
CA THR A 181 3.02 18.14 6.89
C THR A 181 4.34 18.45 7.58
N VAL A 182 4.78 19.70 7.49
CA VAL A 182 5.99 20.21 8.16
C VAL A 182 5.55 20.98 9.39
N LEU A 183 6.04 20.60 10.56
CA LEU A 183 5.77 21.30 11.82
C LEU A 183 6.91 22.22 12.22
N ASP A 184 6.62 23.11 13.16
CA ASP A 184 7.60 23.97 13.80
C ASP A 184 8.64 23.12 14.55
N GLY A 185 9.93 23.31 14.23
CA GLY A 185 11.04 22.51 14.72
C GLY A 185 11.45 21.30 13.86
N ASP A 186 10.78 21.03 12.73
CA ASP A 186 11.26 20.07 11.72
C ASP A 186 12.36 20.74 10.85
N ASP A 187 13.52 20.09 10.65
CA ASP A 187 14.65 20.55 9.81
C ASP A 187 14.57 20.08 8.33
#